data_AF-A0A1B2YYI6-F1
#
_entry.id   AF-A0A1B2YYI6-F1
#
_cell.length_a   1.000
_cell.length_b   1.000
_cell.length_c   1.000
_cell.angle_alpha   90.00
_cell.angle_beta   90.00
_cell.angle_gamma   90.00
#
_symmetry.space_group_name_H-M   'P 1'
#
loop_
_entity.id
_entity.type
_entity.pdbx_description
1 polymer ?
#
loop_
_entity_poly.entity_id
_entity_poly.type
_entity_poly.pdbx_seq_one_letter_code
_entity_poly.pdbx_strand_id
1 'polypeptide(L)'
;MIATLATELNLNSTQAEWLENTQNNVNMRLLPFQIINFLDQNLWRIEAKNFAQEAIGVLIDGGEVDFVNEIIKDKSFVGTKADCILNALITQGNNIFRKTSEAFTKNRSKFKLKFTLINEPSNIADAQTPFPDSNSNGIITIEVNEPEISGSNYLDYDKAILHETIHAELHRLKIAGNLGPNSMPSEQYNLYMHMWDFYEEVNSSPNYIATQSQHYLMAQYYIDNIAKGLWEFNQFQANMSDYKHLAWEGLNSYGIQGEFITQNELDNLSNMYSNVPKNSDPCN
;
A
#
# COMPACT_ATOMS: atom_id res chain seq x y z
N MET A 1 -11.77 -4.89 -32.05
CA MET A 1 -11.42 -4.18 -30.80
C MET A 1 -11.11 -5.15 -29.68
N ILE A 2 -12.08 -5.92 -29.15
CA ILE A 2 -11.81 -6.89 -28.06
C ILE A 2 -10.79 -7.96 -28.45
N ALA A 3 -10.95 -8.61 -29.61
CA ALA A 3 -9.97 -9.59 -30.09
C ALA A 3 -8.56 -9.01 -30.24
N THR A 4 -8.46 -7.74 -30.68
CA THR A 4 -7.20 -6.99 -30.76
C THR A 4 -6.62 -6.74 -29.36
N LEU A 5 -7.44 -6.27 -28.41
CA LEU A 5 -7.04 -6.04 -27.02
C LEU A 5 -6.52 -7.33 -26.38
N ALA A 6 -7.24 -8.45 -26.56
CA ALA A 6 -6.84 -9.74 -26.01
C ALA A 6 -5.49 -10.22 -26.56
N THR A 7 -5.26 -10.00 -27.86
CA THR A 7 -3.97 -10.31 -28.51
C THR A 7 -2.86 -9.41 -27.98
N GLU A 8 -3.09 -8.09 -27.92
CA GLU A 8 -2.10 -7.11 -27.48
C GLU A 8 -1.67 -7.27 -26.01
N LEU A 9 -2.59 -7.78 -25.19
CA LEU A 9 -2.38 -8.10 -23.78
C LEU A 9 -2.03 -9.58 -23.56
N ASN A 10 -1.78 -10.39 -24.59
CA ASN A 10 -1.45 -11.82 -24.45
C ASN A 10 -2.38 -12.57 -23.47
N LEU A 11 -3.68 -12.29 -23.51
CA LEU A 11 -4.64 -12.85 -22.56
C LEU A 11 -4.83 -14.35 -22.79
N ASN A 12 -5.04 -15.09 -21.70
CA ASN A 12 -5.43 -16.49 -21.82
C ASN A 12 -6.89 -16.61 -22.31
N SER A 13 -7.31 -17.84 -22.66
CA SER A 13 -8.65 -18.08 -23.21
C SER A 13 -9.77 -17.62 -22.28
N THR A 14 -9.64 -17.82 -20.97
CA THR A 14 -10.63 -17.40 -19.96
C THR A 14 -10.75 -15.88 -19.90
N GLN A 15 -9.62 -15.17 -19.92
CA GLN A 15 -9.59 -13.71 -19.90
C GLN A 15 -10.15 -13.11 -21.18
N ALA A 16 -9.81 -13.68 -22.35
CA ALA A 16 -10.34 -13.23 -23.64
C ALA A 16 -11.85 -13.45 -23.73
N GLU A 17 -12.34 -14.63 -23.35
CA GLU A 17 -13.77 -14.95 -23.34
C GLU A 17 -14.55 -14.04 -22.36
N TRP A 18 -14.01 -13.79 -21.17
CA TRP A 18 -14.64 -12.86 -20.23
C TRP A 18 -14.77 -11.45 -20.84
N LEU A 19 -13.72 -10.92 -21.45
CA LEU A 19 -13.79 -9.61 -22.11
C LEU A 19 -14.85 -9.57 -23.23
N GLU A 20 -14.98 -10.62 -24.03
CA GLU A 20 -16.02 -10.70 -25.06
C GLU A 20 -17.43 -10.70 -24.43
N ASN A 21 -17.62 -11.45 -23.34
CA ASN A 21 -18.88 -11.55 -22.64
C ASN A 21 -19.28 -10.26 -21.90
N THR A 22 -18.32 -9.44 -21.44
CA THR A 22 -18.63 -8.16 -20.77
C THR A 22 -19.43 -7.21 -21.65
N GLN A 23 -19.30 -7.28 -22.98
CA GLN A 23 -20.05 -6.43 -23.91
C GLN A 23 -21.56 -6.67 -23.84
N ASN A 24 -21.97 -7.89 -23.49
CA ASN A 24 -23.37 -8.29 -23.39
C ASN A 24 -23.97 -8.01 -22.01
N ASN A 25 -23.15 -7.66 -21.01
CA ASN A 25 -23.61 -7.33 -19.66
C ASN A 25 -23.69 -5.81 -19.48
N VAL A 26 -24.92 -5.30 -19.26
CA VAL A 26 -25.18 -3.85 -19.14
C VAL A 26 -24.34 -3.17 -18.07
N ASN A 27 -24.03 -3.87 -16.98
CA ASN A 27 -23.25 -3.33 -15.86
C ASN A 27 -21.73 -3.34 -16.12
N MET A 28 -21.26 -4.18 -17.05
CA MET A 28 -19.83 -4.37 -17.33
C MET A 28 -19.39 -3.87 -18.71
N ARG A 29 -20.32 -3.49 -19.59
CA ARG A 29 -20.04 -3.10 -20.98
C ARG A 29 -19.03 -1.96 -21.16
N LEU A 30 -18.79 -1.17 -20.11
CA LEU A 30 -17.82 -0.07 -20.11
C LEU A 30 -16.40 -0.50 -19.73
N LEU A 31 -16.21 -1.65 -19.09
CA LEU A 31 -14.90 -2.11 -18.60
C LEU A 31 -13.86 -2.21 -19.73
N PRO A 32 -14.16 -2.81 -20.90
CA PRO A 32 -13.17 -2.85 -21.98
C PRO A 32 -12.75 -1.46 -22.47
N PHE A 33 -13.67 -0.49 -22.46
CA PHE A 33 -13.36 0.90 -22.84
C PHE A 33 -12.49 1.59 -21.79
N GLN A 34 -12.72 1.34 -20.50
CA GLN A 34 -11.88 1.86 -19.43
C GLN A 34 -10.45 1.30 -19.52
N ILE A 35 -10.32 -0.01 -19.80
CA ILE A 35 -9.02 -0.66 -20.00
C ILE A 35 -8.30 -0.07 -21.23
N ILE A 36 -8.99 0.07 -22.36
CA ILE A 36 -8.40 0.67 -23.57
C ILE A 36 -7.99 2.12 -23.32
N ASN A 37 -8.86 2.92 -22.70
CA ASN A 37 -8.55 4.31 -22.38
C ASN A 37 -7.33 4.41 -21.44
N PHE A 38 -7.23 3.53 -20.44
CA PHE A 38 -6.05 3.45 -19.59
C PHE A 38 -4.78 3.12 -20.40
N LEU A 39 -4.84 2.13 -21.29
CA LEU A 39 -3.71 1.75 -22.15
C LEU A 39 -3.30 2.88 -23.11
N ASP A 40 -4.27 3.58 -23.71
CA ASP A 40 -4.04 4.72 -24.59
C ASP A 40 -3.35 5.87 -23.85
N GLN A 41 -3.87 6.24 -22.66
CA GLN A 41 -3.27 7.28 -21.81
C GLN A 41 -1.84 6.92 -21.37
N ASN A 42 -1.55 5.63 -21.27
CA ASN A 42 -0.24 5.11 -20.90
C ASN A 42 0.62 4.65 -22.08
N LEU A 43 0.24 5.03 -23.31
CA LEU A 43 0.99 4.76 -24.55
C LEU A 43 1.30 3.27 -24.76
N TRP A 44 0.44 2.37 -24.29
CA TRP A 44 0.58 0.91 -24.46
C TRP A 44 1.94 0.35 -23.99
N ARG A 45 2.58 1.02 -23.02
CA ARG A 45 3.85 0.56 -22.43
C ARG A 45 3.66 -0.78 -21.71
N ILE A 46 4.74 -1.55 -21.60
CA ILE A 46 4.69 -2.90 -21.01
C ILE A 46 4.15 -2.88 -19.58
N GLU A 47 4.48 -1.85 -18.80
CA GLU A 47 4.00 -1.65 -17.43
C GLU A 47 2.48 -1.45 -17.38
N ALA A 48 1.93 -0.72 -18.35
CA ALA A 48 0.49 -0.52 -18.47
C ALA A 48 -0.22 -1.81 -18.95
N LYS A 49 0.43 -2.57 -19.83
CA LYS A 49 -0.08 -3.89 -20.25
C LYS A 49 -0.11 -4.86 -19.06
N ASN A 50 0.94 -4.91 -18.26
CA ASN A 50 1.02 -5.74 -17.06
C ASN A 50 -0.08 -5.37 -16.05
N PHE A 51 -0.28 -4.08 -15.79
CA PHE A 51 -1.38 -3.61 -14.94
C PHE A 51 -2.74 -4.02 -15.50
N ALA A 52 -2.98 -3.81 -16.80
CA ALA A 52 -4.24 -4.18 -17.45
C ALA A 52 -4.51 -5.69 -17.40
N GLN A 53 -3.47 -6.53 -17.56
CA GLN A 53 -3.58 -7.97 -17.43
C GLN A 53 -4.00 -8.38 -16.00
N GLU A 54 -3.33 -7.84 -14.97
CA GLU A 54 -3.68 -8.11 -13.57
C GLU A 54 -5.09 -7.61 -13.24
N ALA A 55 -5.42 -6.39 -13.69
CA ALA A 55 -6.74 -5.79 -13.53
C ALA A 55 -7.85 -6.69 -14.13
N ILE A 56 -7.65 -7.25 -15.32
CA ILE A 56 -8.61 -8.18 -15.94
C ILE A 56 -8.77 -9.43 -15.07
N GLY A 57 -7.66 -10.02 -14.60
CA GLY A 57 -7.70 -11.18 -13.70
C GLY A 57 -8.53 -10.89 -12.45
N VAL A 58 -8.25 -9.78 -11.78
CA VAL A 58 -8.97 -9.39 -10.56
C VAL A 58 -10.45 -9.09 -10.82
N LEU A 59 -10.79 -8.45 -11.95
CA LEU A 59 -12.19 -8.19 -12.31
C LEU A 59 -12.97 -9.48 -12.60
N ILE A 60 -12.32 -10.51 -13.18
CA ILE A 60 -12.92 -11.83 -13.38
C ILE A 60 -13.27 -12.47 -12.04
N ASP A 61 -12.39 -12.35 -11.06
CA ASP A 61 -12.56 -12.95 -9.74
C ASP A 61 -13.54 -12.17 -8.83
N GLY A 62 -14.00 -11.01 -9.29
CA GLY A 62 -14.97 -10.15 -8.59
C GLY A 62 -14.33 -9.12 -7.66
N GLY A 63 -13.07 -8.77 -7.88
CA GLY A 63 -12.44 -7.60 -7.26
C GLY A 63 -12.78 -6.29 -7.99
N GLU A 64 -12.09 -5.22 -7.61
CA GLU A 64 -12.29 -3.87 -8.14
C GLU A 64 -10.97 -3.24 -8.61
N VAL A 65 -11.06 -2.33 -9.58
CA VAL A 65 -9.90 -1.63 -10.13
C VAL A 65 -10.21 -0.14 -10.23
N ASP A 66 -9.41 0.67 -9.56
CA ASP A 66 -9.39 2.12 -9.73
C ASP A 66 -8.36 2.48 -10.81
N PHE A 67 -8.81 2.61 -12.05
CA PHE A 67 -7.94 2.98 -13.18
C PHE A 67 -7.39 4.41 -13.08
N VAL A 68 -7.99 5.30 -12.28
CA VAL A 68 -7.53 6.69 -12.11
C VAL A 68 -6.35 6.74 -11.17
N ASN A 69 -6.44 6.02 -10.05
CA ASN A 69 -5.36 5.92 -9.07
C ASN A 69 -4.44 4.71 -9.33
N GLU A 70 -4.72 3.91 -10.35
CA GLU A 70 -3.95 2.71 -10.72
C GLU A 70 -3.81 1.71 -9.54
N ILE A 71 -4.90 1.55 -8.78
CA ILE A 71 -5.00 0.66 -7.62
C ILE A 71 -5.87 -0.54 -7.97
N ILE A 72 -5.38 -1.73 -7.63
CA ILE A 72 -6.12 -2.99 -7.72
C ILE A 72 -6.58 -3.39 -6.32
N LYS A 73 -7.82 -3.82 -6.18
CA LYS A 73 -8.38 -4.41 -4.96
C LYS A 73 -8.88 -5.79 -5.31
N ASP A 74 -8.29 -6.83 -4.72
CA ASP A 74 -8.82 -8.16 -4.98
C ASP A 74 -10.19 -8.37 -4.30
N LYS A 75 -10.85 -9.48 -4.65
CA LYS A 75 -12.18 -9.81 -4.13
C LYS A 75 -12.23 -9.90 -2.59
N SER A 76 -11.15 -10.34 -1.95
CA SER A 76 -11.11 -10.50 -0.50
C SER A 76 -11.11 -9.16 0.22
N PHE A 77 -10.55 -8.13 -0.42
CA PHE A 77 -10.46 -6.79 0.13
C PHE A 77 -11.74 -5.97 -0.07
N VAL A 78 -12.41 -6.12 -1.22
CA VAL A 78 -13.58 -5.33 -1.61
C VAL A 78 -14.74 -5.48 -0.60
N GLY A 79 -15.32 -4.35 -0.19
CA GLY A 79 -16.46 -4.29 0.73
C GLY A 79 -16.10 -4.50 2.20
N THR A 80 -14.82 -4.60 2.54
CA THR A 80 -14.34 -4.73 3.92
C THR A 80 -14.19 -3.37 4.60
N LYS A 81 -13.96 -3.36 5.92
CA LYS A 81 -13.60 -2.14 6.65
C LYS A 81 -12.31 -1.53 6.11
N ALA A 82 -11.30 -2.35 5.79
CA ALA A 82 -10.04 -1.88 5.21
C ALA A 82 -10.24 -1.19 3.85
N ASP A 83 -11.12 -1.71 3.00
CA ASP A 83 -11.50 -1.06 1.73
C ASP A 83 -12.17 0.29 1.95
N CYS A 84 -13.13 0.37 2.88
CA CYS A 84 -13.73 1.65 3.22
C CYS A 84 -12.69 2.68 3.72
N ILE A 85 -11.75 2.27 4.58
CA ILE A 85 -10.69 3.15 5.09
C ILE A 85 -9.75 3.60 3.97
N LEU A 86 -9.35 2.70 3.07
CA LEU A 86 -8.57 3.05 1.88
C LEU A 86 -9.30 4.11 1.03
N ASN A 87 -10.59 3.92 0.77
CA ASN A 87 -11.40 4.88 0.02
C ASN A 87 -11.50 6.23 0.72
N ALA A 88 -11.63 6.24 2.05
CA ALA A 88 -11.63 7.46 2.84
C ALA A 88 -10.29 8.21 2.75
N LEU A 89 -9.16 7.49 2.83
CA LEU A 89 -7.82 8.08 2.67
C LEU A 89 -7.63 8.74 1.31
N ILE A 90 -8.05 8.06 0.24
CA ILE A 90 -8.02 8.57 -1.13
C ILE A 90 -8.91 9.82 -1.26
N THR A 91 -10.15 9.73 -0.80
CA THR A 91 -11.17 10.79 -0.97
C THR A 91 -10.83 12.05 -0.17
N GLN A 92 -10.33 11.89 1.05
CA GLN A 92 -9.89 13.00 1.90
C GLN A 92 -8.56 13.60 1.40
N GLY A 93 -7.86 12.93 0.49
CA GLY A 93 -6.58 13.38 -0.04
C GLY A 93 -5.49 13.39 1.02
N ASN A 94 -5.48 12.40 1.92
CA ASN A 94 -4.54 12.27 3.02
C ASN A 94 -3.09 12.45 2.53
N ASN A 95 -2.33 13.36 3.16
CA ASN A 95 -1.07 13.79 2.59
C ASN A 95 -0.01 12.69 2.59
N ILE A 96 0.00 11.82 3.60
CA ILE A 96 0.98 10.74 3.67
C ILE A 96 0.63 9.67 2.65
N PHE A 97 -0.61 9.18 2.67
CA PHE A 97 -1.07 8.20 1.68
C PHE A 97 -0.81 8.71 0.26
N ARG A 98 -1.14 9.98 -0.05
CA ARG A 98 -0.90 10.56 -1.38
C ARG A 98 0.59 10.58 -1.73
N LYS A 99 1.47 11.00 -0.82
CA LYS A 99 2.92 11.07 -1.08
C LYS A 99 3.53 9.70 -1.32
N THR A 100 3.09 8.68 -0.58
CA THR A 100 3.64 7.34 -0.71
C THR A 100 2.99 6.55 -1.85
N SER A 101 1.73 6.84 -2.21
CA SER A 101 1.04 6.18 -3.32
C SER A 101 1.22 6.85 -4.69
N GLU A 102 1.50 8.16 -4.76
CA GLU A 102 1.51 8.86 -6.06
C GLU A 102 2.55 8.30 -7.05
N ALA A 103 3.61 7.68 -6.54
CA ALA A 103 4.63 7.04 -7.35
C ALA A 103 4.10 5.85 -8.16
N PHE A 104 3.02 5.24 -7.70
CA PHE A 104 2.36 4.09 -8.32
C PHE A 104 1.30 4.51 -9.33
N THR A 105 0.98 5.80 -9.40
CA THR A 105 -0.11 6.34 -10.23
C THR A 105 0.42 7.09 -11.46
N LYS A 106 -0.45 7.33 -12.44
CA LYS A 106 -0.22 8.22 -13.60
C LYS A 106 1.07 7.93 -14.35
N ASN A 107 1.42 6.65 -14.50
CA ASN A 107 2.67 6.20 -15.14
C ASN A 107 3.96 6.77 -14.55
N ARG A 108 3.95 7.25 -13.31
CA ARG A 108 5.14 7.87 -12.71
C ARG A 108 6.21 6.84 -12.35
N SER A 109 5.81 5.59 -12.15
CA SER A 109 6.73 4.45 -12.08
C SER A 109 6.14 3.22 -12.77
N LYS A 110 7.02 2.24 -13.00
CA LYS A 110 6.64 0.91 -13.50
C LYS A 110 5.83 0.07 -12.51
N PHE A 111 5.70 0.53 -11.27
CA PHE A 111 5.05 -0.20 -10.21
C PHE A 111 3.62 0.27 -10.00
N LYS A 112 2.76 -0.62 -9.48
CA LYS A 112 1.35 -0.39 -9.17
C LYS A 112 1.01 -1.03 -7.83
N LEU A 113 -0.06 -0.59 -7.18
CA LEU A 113 -0.48 -1.13 -5.88
C LEU A 113 -1.63 -2.13 -6.05
N LYS A 114 -1.55 -3.23 -5.31
CA LYS A 114 -2.63 -4.18 -5.11
C LYS A 114 -2.93 -4.29 -3.61
N PHE A 115 -4.20 -4.25 -3.24
CA PHE A 115 -4.65 -4.51 -1.88
C PHE A 115 -5.37 -5.86 -1.83
N THR A 116 -5.04 -6.65 -0.81
CA THR A 116 -5.64 -7.94 -0.52
C THR A 116 -5.87 -8.08 0.97
N LEU A 117 -6.79 -8.95 1.35
CA LEU A 117 -7.03 -9.35 2.72
C LEU A 117 -6.56 -10.80 2.88
N ILE A 118 -5.67 -11.01 3.83
CA ILE A 118 -5.16 -12.34 4.18
C ILE A 118 -5.78 -12.80 5.50
N ASN A 119 -5.87 -14.11 5.66
CA ASN A 119 -6.31 -14.75 6.89
C ASN A 119 -5.22 -15.72 7.34
N GLU A 120 -4.20 -15.17 7.98
CA GLU A 120 -3.02 -15.91 8.45
C GLU A 120 -2.90 -15.78 9.97
N PRO A 121 -3.58 -16.63 10.77
CA PRO A 121 -3.61 -16.50 12.23
C PRO A 121 -2.25 -16.67 12.93
N SER A 122 -1.25 -17.22 12.23
CA SER A 122 0.13 -17.28 12.74
C SER A 122 0.90 -15.99 12.51
N ASN A 123 0.41 -15.11 11.64
CA ASN A 123 0.96 -13.78 11.44
C ASN A 123 0.33 -12.85 12.47
N ILE A 124 1.17 -12.28 13.34
CA ILE A 124 0.74 -11.37 14.41
C ILE A 124 0.76 -9.90 13.99
N ALA A 125 1.06 -9.61 12.73
CA ALA A 125 1.04 -8.26 12.20
C ALA A 125 -0.36 -7.91 11.68
N ASP A 126 -0.79 -6.66 11.93
CA ASP A 126 -2.05 -6.08 11.43
C ASP A 126 -2.12 -6.09 9.89
N ALA A 127 -0.97 -5.89 9.25
CA ALA A 127 -0.80 -5.89 7.80
C ALA A 127 0.67 -6.15 7.45
N GLN A 128 0.95 -6.43 6.18
CA GLN A 128 2.30 -6.57 5.65
C GLN A 128 2.37 -6.21 4.17
N THR A 129 3.55 -5.76 3.74
CA THR A 129 3.90 -5.54 2.34
C THR A 129 5.12 -6.39 2.02
N PRO A 130 4.94 -7.63 1.55
CA PRO A 130 6.07 -8.49 1.19
C PRO A 130 6.94 -7.81 0.13
N PHE A 131 8.25 -8.05 0.20
CA PHE A 131 9.17 -7.63 -0.85
C PHE A 131 8.74 -8.33 -2.16
N PRO A 132 8.50 -7.57 -3.26
CA PRO A 132 7.93 -8.13 -4.46
C PRO A 132 8.91 -9.12 -5.10
N ASP A 133 8.39 -10.28 -5.49
CA ASP A 133 9.18 -11.28 -6.20
C ASP A 133 9.45 -10.85 -7.66
N SER A 134 10.31 -11.62 -8.36
CA SER A 134 10.65 -11.33 -9.76
C SER A 134 9.48 -11.54 -10.74
N ASN A 135 8.40 -12.20 -10.31
CA ASN A 135 7.22 -12.53 -11.12
C ASN A 135 6.05 -11.56 -10.88
N SER A 136 6.21 -10.62 -9.96
CA SER A 136 5.20 -9.62 -9.59
C SER A 136 4.74 -8.71 -10.73
N ASN A 137 5.42 -8.71 -11.88
CA ASN A 137 5.07 -7.89 -13.04
C ASN A 137 4.95 -6.37 -12.76
N GLY A 138 5.59 -5.90 -11.69
CA GLY A 138 5.49 -4.51 -11.22
C GLY A 138 4.34 -4.25 -10.25
N ILE A 139 3.63 -5.28 -9.79
CA ILE A 139 2.60 -5.14 -8.76
C ILE A 139 3.24 -5.29 -7.38
N ILE A 140 3.08 -4.28 -6.52
CA ILE A 140 3.43 -4.39 -5.11
C ILE A 140 2.13 -4.60 -4.33
N THR A 141 2.06 -5.69 -3.58
CA THR A 141 0.87 -6.10 -2.84
C THR A 141 0.98 -5.66 -1.38
N ILE A 142 -0.05 -4.97 -0.91
CA ILE A 142 -0.29 -4.67 0.50
C ILE A 142 -1.37 -5.64 1.00
N GLU A 143 -1.03 -6.40 2.04
CA GLU A 143 -1.84 -7.46 2.61
C GLU A 143 -2.33 -7.05 3.99
N VAL A 144 -3.64 -6.90 4.17
CA VAL A 144 -4.24 -6.60 5.49
C VAL A 144 -4.66 -7.92 6.14
N ASN A 145 -4.22 -8.17 7.37
CA ASN A 145 -4.45 -9.42 8.07
C ASN A 145 -5.71 -9.34 8.94
N GLU A 146 -6.82 -9.88 8.43
CA GLU A 146 -8.13 -9.72 9.05
C GLU A 146 -8.20 -10.22 10.51
N PRO A 147 -7.72 -11.43 10.86
CA PRO A 147 -7.79 -11.92 12.24
C PRO A 147 -7.20 -10.96 13.26
N GLU A 148 -6.08 -10.32 12.94
CA GLU A 148 -5.36 -9.44 13.88
C GLU A 148 -5.98 -8.05 13.97
N ILE A 149 -6.43 -7.49 12.85
CA ILE A 149 -7.01 -6.14 12.83
C ILE A 149 -8.53 -6.13 13.09
N SER A 150 -9.18 -7.30 13.05
CA SER A 150 -10.62 -7.41 13.28
C SER A 150 -10.99 -7.04 14.72
N GLY A 151 -11.92 -6.09 14.86
CA GLY A 151 -12.33 -5.55 16.16
C GLY A 151 -11.51 -4.34 16.62
N SER A 152 -10.45 -4.00 15.90
CA SER A 152 -9.69 -2.76 16.10
C SER A 152 -10.46 -1.53 15.63
N ASN A 153 -10.06 -0.36 16.11
CA ASN A 153 -10.71 0.89 15.75
C ASN A 153 -10.27 1.35 14.35
N TYR A 154 -10.98 2.30 13.74
CA TYR A 154 -10.69 2.73 12.36
C TYR A 154 -9.29 3.36 12.20
N LEU A 155 -8.71 3.95 13.26
CA LEU A 155 -7.35 4.48 13.23
C LEU A 155 -6.30 3.37 13.16
N ASP A 156 -6.61 2.17 13.64
CA ASP A 156 -5.69 1.03 13.54
C ASP A 156 -5.60 0.54 12.08
N TYR A 157 -6.73 0.54 11.36
CA TYR A 157 -6.77 0.29 9.91
C TYR A 157 -6.03 1.39 9.12
N ASP A 158 -6.26 2.66 9.46
CA ASP A 158 -5.57 3.78 8.82
C ASP A 158 -4.05 3.69 9.04
N LYS A 159 -3.62 3.46 10.29
CA LYS A 159 -2.22 3.21 10.67
C LYS A 159 -1.62 2.11 9.81
N ALA A 160 -2.27 0.95 9.74
CA ALA A 160 -1.79 -0.18 8.95
C ALA A 160 -1.62 0.18 7.47
N ILE A 161 -2.63 0.80 6.84
CA ILE A 161 -2.57 1.18 5.42
C ILE A 161 -1.46 2.22 5.18
N LEU A 162 -1.31 3.24 6.04
CA LEU A 162 -0.26 4.25 5.92
C LEU A 162 1.13 3.64 6.08
N HIS A 163 1.31 2.76 7.07
CA HIS A 163 2.54 2.04 7.35
C HIS A 163 2.96 1.19 6.15
N GLU A 164 2.03 0.37 5.64
CA GLU A 164 2.29 -0.52 4.51
C GLU A 164 2.50 0.24 3.19
N THR A 165 1.83 1.38 2.98
CA THR A 165 2.09 2.18 1.77
C THR A 165 3.49 2.82 1.82
N ILE A 166 4.05 3.10 3.01
CA ILE A 166 5.46 3.49 3.13
C ILE A 166 6.38 2.33 2.75
N HIS A 167 6.11 1.11 3.22
CA HIS A 167 6.86 -0.08 2.79
C HIS A 167 6.85 -0.27 1.29
N ALA A 168 5.67 -0.14 0.65
CA ALA A 168 5.55 -0.25 -0.79
C ALA A 168 6.46 0.77 -1.51
N GLU A 169 6.48 2.03 -1.06
CA GLU A 169 7.36 3.04 -1.63
C GLU A 169 8.85 2.75 -1.38
N LEU A 170 9.21 2.22 -0.22
CA LEU A 170 10.59 1.82 0.06
C LEU A 170 11.05 0.64 -0.81
N HIS A 171 10.18 -0.36 -1.04
CA HIS A 171 10.44 -1.44 -2.01
C HIS A 171 10.67 -0.86 -3.41
N ARG A 172 9.80 0.05 -3.85
CA ARG A 172 9.93 0.74 -5.13
C ARG A 172 11.27 1.46 -5.26
N LEU A 173 11.66 2.23 -4.24
CA LEU A 173 12.92 2.96 -4.20
C LEU A 173 14.13 2.01 -4.24
N LYS A 174 14.12 0.91 -3.48
CA LYS A 174 15.18 -0.11 -3.51
C LYS A 174 15.34 -0.71 -4.90
N ILE A 175 14.24 -1.15 -5.52
CA ILE A 175 14.28 -1.85 -6.82
C ILE A 175 14.57 -0.88 -7.97
N ALA A 176 14.08 0.35 -7.88
CA ALA A 176 14.33 1.39 -8.88
C ALA A 176 15.68 2.09 -8.72
N GLY A 177 16.43 1.84 -7.65
CA GLY A 177 17.71 2.51 -7.39
C GLY A 177 17.53 4.01 -7.06
N ASN A 178 16.54 4.34 -6.23
CA ASN A 178 16.15 5.71 -5.88
C ASN A 178 15.67 6.59 -7.08
N LEU A 179 15.37 5.97 -8.22
CA LEU A 179 14.87 6.68 -9.39
C LEU A 179 13.35 6.86 -9.32
N GLY A 180 12.85 7.85 -10.06
CA GLY A 180 11.41 8.10 -10.20
C GLY A 180 10.91 9.24 -9.31
N PRO A 181 9.58 9.37 -9.15
CA PRO A 181 8.98 10.35 -8.25
C PRO A 181 9.43 10.09 -6.82
N ASN A 182 9.41 11.12 -5.97
CA ASN A 182 9.68 11.01 -4.53
C ASN A 182 11.02 10.33 -4.19
N SER A 183 12.04 10.59 -5.01
CA SER A 183 13.40 10.17 -4.68
C SER A 183 13.80 10.68 -3.30
N MET A 184 14.39 9.77 -2.53
CA MET A 184 14.85 10.01 -1.18
C MET A 184 16.16 10.81 -1.22
N PRO A 185 16.40 11.73 -0.27
CA PRO A 185 17.70 12.38 -0.13
C PRO A 185 18.85 11.38 -0.11
N SER A 186 19.95 11.67 -0.82
CA SER A 186 21.03 10.70 -1.02
C SER A 186 21.60 10.14 0.28
N GLU A 187 21.70 10.96 1.33
CA GLU A 187 22.17 10.50 2.64
C GLU A 187 21.22 9.47 3.27
N GLN A 188 19.90 9.73 3.24
CA GLN A 188 18.89 8.79 3.74
C GLN A 188 18.85 7.52 2.90
N TYR A 189 18.96 7.64 1.57
CA TYR A 189 18.99 6.47 0.69
C TYR A 189 20.25 5.62 0.90
N ASN A 190 21.40 6.25 1.09
CA ASN A 190 22.64 5.55 1.41
C ASN A 190 22.56 4.83 2.75
N LEU A 191 21.95 5.45 3.77
CA LEU A 191 21.67 4.78 5.03
C LEU A 191 20.76 3.58 4.82
N TYR A 192 19.67 3.74 4.07
CA TYR A 192 18.75 2.65 3.76
C TYR A 192 19.47 1.48 3.06
N MET A 193 20.30 1.75 2.06
CA MET A 193 21.08 0.71 1.38
C MET A 193 22.12 0.07 2.29
N HIS A 194 22.80 0.85 3.14
CA HIS A 194 23.77 0.30 4.09
C HIS A 194 23.11 -0.68 5.07
N MET A 195 21.92 -0.33 5.58
CA MET A 195 21.15 -1.23 6.42
C MET A 195 20.69 -2.47 5.68
N TRP A 196 20.26 -2.32 4.42
CA TRP A 196 19.89 -3.46 3.58
C TRP A 196 21.06 -4.43 3.44
N ASP A 197 22.24 -3.94 3.05
CA ASP A 197 23.44 -4.75 2.85
C ASP A 197 23.83 -5.48 4.14
N PHE A 198 23.78 -4.79 5.28
CA PHE A 198 24.04 -5.39 6.60
C PHE A 198 23.09 -6.57 6.91
N TYR A 199 21.79 -6.42 6.67
CA TYR A 199 20.83 -7.49 6.95
C TYR A 199 20.89 -8.64 5.92
N GLU A 200 21.32 -8.35 4.70
CA GLU A 200 21.57 -9.36 3.67
C GLU A 200 22.75 -10.28 4.04
N GLU A 201 23.76 -9.77 4.75
CA GLU A 201 24.89 -10.57 5.24
C GLU A 201 24.49 -11.62 6.31
N VAL A 202 23.41 -11.36 7.07
CA VAL A 202 22.99 -12.22 8.20
C VAL A 202 21.74 -13.06 7.92
N ASN A 203 21.00 -12.77 6.85
CA ASN A 203 19.78 -13.47 6.48
C ASN A 203 19.54 -13.40 4.97
N SER A 204 19.10 -14.50 4.36
CA SER A 204 18.84 -14.58 2.91
C SER A 204 17.38 -14.31 2.52
N SER A 205 16.47 -14.14 3.48
CA SER A 205 15.05 -13.87 3.20
C SER A 205 14.86 -12.39 2.81
N PRO A 206 14.41 -12.08 1.59
CA PRO A 206 14.18 -10.69 1.16
C PRO A 206 13.19 -9.95 2.05
N ASN A 207 12.14 -10.65 2.53
CA ASN A 207 11.17 -10.08 3.46
C ASN A 207 11.82 -9.70 4.79
N TYR A 208 12.65 -10.58 5.36
CA TYR A 208 13.36 -10.25 6.59
C TYR A 208 14.28 -9.04 6.42
N ILE A 209 15.11 -9.03 5.36
CA ILE A 209 16.04 -7.95 5.06
C ILE A 209 15.27 -6.62 4.89
N ALA A 210 14.18 -6.65 4.13
CA ALA A 210 13.34 -5.48 3.90
C ALA A 210 12.72 -4.96 5.20
N THR A 211 12.04 -5.81 5.96
CA THR A 211 11.44 -5.44 7.25
C THR A 211 12.46 -4.81 8.18
N GLN A 212 13.62 -5.45 8.39
CA GLN A 212 14.63 -4.93 9.30
C GLN A 212 15.18 -3.58 8.83
N SER A 213 15.63 -3.49 7.58
CA SER A 213 16.21 -2.25 7.04
C SER A 213 15.22 -1.10 6.98
N GLN A 214 13.96 -1.37 6.63
CA GLN A 214 12.91 -0.36 6.46
C GLN A 214 12.38 0.12 7.82
N HIS A 215 12.18 -0.76 8.80
CA HIS A 215 11.63 -0.35 10.09
C HIS A 215 12.53 0.64 10.84
N TYR A 216 13.85 0.46 10.82
CA TYR A 216 14.76 1.46 11.40
C TYR A 216 14.69 2.80 10.69
N LEU A 217 14.63 2.80 9.35
CA LEU A 217 14.47 4.02 8.58
C LEU A 217 13.12 4.71 8.88
N MET A 218 12.05 3.93 9.00
CA MET A 218 10.71 4.42 9.34
C MET A 218 10.64 4.98 10.76
N ALA A 219 11.23 4.27 11.72
CA ALA A 219 11.37 4.72 13.11
C ALA A 219 12.11 6.06 13.21
N GLN A 220 13.14 6.27 12.38
CA GLN A 220 13.93 7.51 12.40
C GLN A 220 13.24 8.68 11.68
N TYR A 221 12.58 8.44 10.54
CA TYR A 221 12.16 9.52 9.62
C TYR A 221 10.65 9.62 9.36
N TYR A 222 9.85 8.61 9.70
CA TYR A 222 8.45 8.53 9.28
C TYR A 222 7.43 8.59 10.43
N ILE A 223 7.84 8.54 11.70
CA ILE A 223 6.91 8.62 12.83
C ILE A 223 6.04 9.88 12.79
N ASP A 224 6.65 11.05 12.61
CA ASP A 224 5.92 12.32 12.54
C ASP A 224 5.03 12.41 11.30
N ASN A 225 5.44 11.74 10.22
CA ASN A 225 4.64 11.64 9.01
C ASN A 225 3.40 10.79 9.29
N ILE A 226 3.56 9.55 9.76
CA ILE A 226 2.45 8.63 10.06
C ILE A 226 1.48 9.29 11.06
N ALA A 227 1.99 9.87 12.15
CA ALA A 227 1.16 10.58 13.14
C ALA A 227 0.37 11.74 12.52
N LYS A 228 0.98 12.49 11.60
CA LYS A 228 0.30 13.54 10.84
C LYS A 228 -0.77 12.97 9.91
N GLY A 229 -0.51 11.83 9.26
CA GLY A 229 -1.48 11.13 8.42
C GLY A 229 -2.71 10.72 9.23
N LEU A 230 -2.52 10.10 10.39
CA LEU A 230 -3.59 9.72 11.32
C LEU A 230 -4.37 10.95 11.82
N TRP A 231 -3.67 12.03 12.16
CA TRP A 231 -4.28 13.28 12.61
C TRP A 231 -5.15 13.94 11.53
N GLU A 232 -4.68 13.94 10.28
CA GLU A 232 -5.44 14.42 9.12
C GLU A 232 -6.68 13.56 8.86
N PHE A 233 -6.53 12.23 8.89
CA PHE A 233 -7.63 11.30 8.70
C PHE A 233 -8.72 11.48 9.76
N ASN A 234 -8.31 11.63 11.02
CA ASN A 234 -9.19 11.89 12.15
C ASN A 234 -9.67 13.35 12.24
N GLN A 235 -9.70 14.08 11.12
CA GLN A 235 -10.24 15.44 10.99
C GLN A 235 -9.71 16.41 12.04
N PHE A 236 -8.43 16.27 12.41
CA PHE A 236 -7.73 17.17 13.32
C PHE A 236 -8.31 17.23 14.76
N GLN A 237 -8.98 16.16 15.23
CA GLN A 237 -9.74 16.18 16.48
C GLN A 237 -8.91 16.23 17.80
N ALA A 238 -7.59 16.10 17.74
CA ALA A 238 -6.68 16.21 18.90
C ALA A 238 -5.36 16.88 18.47
N ASN A 239 -4.32 16.91 19.32
CA ASN A 239 -3.01 17.39 18.88
C ASN A 239 -2.32 16.29 18.05
N MET A 240 -1.53 16.67 17.05
CA MET A 240 -0.78 15.70 16.22
C MET A 240 0.12 14.78 17.07
N SER A 241 0.71 15.31 18.16
CA SER A 241 1.51 14.52 19.10
C SER A 241 0.76 13.37 19.76
N ASP A 242 -0.55 13.51 19.94
CA ASP A 242 -1.40 12.49 20.60
C ASP A 242 -1.53 11.22 19.72
N TYR A 243 -1.22 11.32 18.42
CA TYR A 243 -1.22 10.20 17.47
C TYR A 243 0.14 9.52 17.34
N LYS A 244 1.21 10.07 17.93
CA LYS A 244 2.56 9.49 17.79
C LYS A 244 2.68 8.11 18.42
N HIS A 245 1.88 7.79 19.45
CA HIS A 245 1.85 6.43 20.01
C HIS A 245 1.47 5.40 18.95
N LEU A 246 0.37 5.63 18.22
CA LEU A 246 -0.07 4.75 17.14
C LEU A 246 0.98 4.66 16.03
N ALA A 247 1.64 5.77 15.68
CA ALA A 247 2.70 5.77 14.68
C ALA A 247 3.91 4.92 15.06
N TRP A 248 4.15 4.73 16.36
CA TRP A 248 5.22 3.88 16.89
C TRP A 248 4.85 2.40 17.00
N GLU A 249 3.56 2.04 17.01
CA GLU A 249 3.16 0.64 17.01
C GLU A 249 3.71 -0.10 15.78
N GLY A 250 4.29 -1.28 15.98
CA GLY A 250 5.06 -2.00 14.96
C GLY A 250 6.52 -1.54 14.79
N LEU A 251 6.88 -0.35 15.29
CA LEU A 251 8.23 0.23 15.21
C LEU A 251 8.93 0.39 16.57
N ASN A 252 8.23 0.17 17.69
CA ASN A 252 8.73 0.36 19.07
C ASN A 252 10.12 -0.24 19.32
N SER A 253 10.30 -1.53 18.99
CA SER A 253 11.57 -2.22 19.23
C SER A 253 12.72 -1.62 18.45
N TYR A 254 12.49 -1.22 17.20
CA TYR A 254 13.47 -0.57 16.33
C TYR A 254 13.81 0.84 16.83
N GLY A 255 12.80 1.58 17.30
CA GLY A 255 12.98 2.88 17.94
C GLY A 255 13.84 2.83 19.19
N ILE A 256 13.58 1.86 20.08
CA ILE A 256 14.35 1.67 21.32
C ILE A 256 15.77 1.20 21.02
N GLN A 257 15.93 0.20 20.15
CA GLN A 257 17.25 -0.34 19.79
C GLN A 257 18.11 0.68 19.05
N GLY A 258 17.49 1.51 18.21
CA GLY A 258 18.14 2.63 17.52
C GLY A 258 18.34 3.88 18.37
N GLU A 259 17.89 3.87 19.64
CA GLU A 259 17.95 5.02 20.56
C GLU A 259 17.22 6.28 20.02
N PHE A 260 16.21 6.09 19.16
CA PHE A 260 15.37 7.17 18.63
C PHE A 260 14.25 7.58 19.60
N ILE A 261 13.87 6.66 20.48
CA ILE A 261 12.90 6.86 21.53
C ILE A 261 13.21 5.97 22.73
N THR A 262 12.94 6.46 23.94
CA THR A 262 13.03 5.68 25.17
C THR A 262 11.70 5.03 25.54
N GLN A 263 11.74 3.96 26.34
CA GLN A 263 10.51 3.34 26.85
C GLN A 263 9.62 4.35 27.60
N ASN A 264 10.24 5.24 28.40
CA ASN A 264 9.50 6.24 29.17
C ASN A 264 8.80 7.28 28.27
N GLU A 265 9.38 7.61 27.11
CA GLU A 265 8.72 8.45 26.10
C GLU A 265 7.56 7.72 25.42
N LEU A 266 7.71 6.43 25.08
CA LEU A 266 6.61 5.61 24.55
C LEU A 266 5.44 5.52 25.53
N ASP A 267 5.72 5.32 26.82
CA ASP A 267 4.70 5.27 27.87
C ASP A 267 3.96 6.62 27.99
N ASN A 268 4.70 7.73 27.89
CA ASN A 268 4.10 9.07 27.87
C ASN A 268 3.21 9.28 26.65
N LEU A 269 3.65 8.86 25.46
CA LEU A 269 2.84 8.93 24.24
C LEU A 269 1.57 8.09 24.34
N SER A 270 1.65 6.90 24.96
CA SER A 270 0.49 6.04 25.19
C SER A 270 -0.57 6.74 26.06
N ASN A 271 -0.14 7.44 27.11
CA ASN A 271 -1.05 8.27 27.92
C ASN A 271 -1.67 9.41 27.10
N MET A 272 -0.92 10.06 26.22
CA MET A 272 -1.43 11.12 25.35
C MET A 272 -2.48 10.62 24.34
N TYR A 273 -2.32 9.39 23.83
CA TYR A 273 -3.27 8.78 22.90
C TYR A 273 -4.68 8.63 23.50
N SER A 274 -4.81 8.57 24.84
CA SER A 274 -6.12 8.58 25.50
C SER A 274 -6.96 9.84 25.21
N ASN A 275 -6.32 10.93 24.76
CA ASN A 275 -7.00 12.17 24.36
C ASN A 275 -7.57 12.11 22.93
N VAL A 276 -7.19 11.13 22.11
CA VAL A 276 -7.64 11.02 20.73
C VAL A 276 -9.10 10.52 20.69
N PRO A 277 -10.04 11.32 20.14
CA PRO A 277 -11.42 10.86 20.01
C PRO A 277 -11.52 9.74 18.97
N LYS A 278 -12.33 8.72 19.28
CA LYS A 278 -12.55 7.51 18.48
C LYS A 278 -13.95 7.43 17.89
N ASN A 279 -14.62 8.56 17.74
CA ASN A 279 -16.04 8.65 17.39
C ASN A 279 -16.31 9.08 15.94
N SER A 280 -15.27 9.31 15.13
CA SER A 280 -15.42 9.66 13.71
C SER A 280 -14.99 8.51 12.81
N ASP A 281 -15.63 7.36 12.96
CA ASP A 281 -15.44 6.24 12.04
C ASP A 281 -16.11 6.59 10.69
N PRO A 282 -15.35 6.80 9.59
CA PRO A 282 -15.96 7.12 8.30
C PRO A 282 -16.67 5.93 7.66
N CYS A 283 -16.58 4.74 8.27
CA CYS A 283 -17.05 3.47 7.75
C CYS A 283 -18.20 2.87 8.56
N ASN A 284 -18.75 3.59 9.55
CA ASN A 284 -19.89 3.19 10.38
C ASN A 284 -20.92 4.31 10.58
#